data_AF-A0A193BVS3-F1
#
_entry.id   AF-A0A193BVS3-F1
#
_cell.length_a   1.000
_cell.length_b   1.000
_cell.length_c   1.000
_cell.angle_alpha   90.00
_cell.angle_beta   90.00
_cell.angle_gamma   90.00
#
_symmetry.space_group_name_H-M   'P 1'
#
loop_
_entity.id
_entity.type
_entity.pdbx_description
1 polymer ?
#
loop_
_entity_poly.entity_id
_entity_poly.type
_entity_poly.pdbx_seq_one_letter_code
_entity_poly.pdbx_strand_id
1 'polypeptide(L)'
;MSGLNFVADHHEVAGKLLNGWFVILPWERADDPGIWCEELVAVADDLGVGVCVQPISNHSVTLIYNMDAIPSYERARDAIALIEHDRFMTRDSRRLLVTGYRAS
;
A
#
# COMPACT_ATOMS: atom_id res chain seq x y z
N MET A 1 -9.98 -12.90 -3.82
CA MET A 1 -9.97 -11.97 -4.97
C MET A 1 -9.14 -10.76 -4.60
N SER A 2 -8.05 -10.49 -5.32
CA SER A 2 -7.33 -9.22 -5.23
C SER A 2 -8.04 -8.22 -6.13
N GLY A 3 -8.49 -7.11 -5.56
CA GLY A 3 -9.10 -5.99 -6.29
C GLY A 3 -8.53 -4.69 -5.73
N LEU A 4 -8.51 -3.64 -6.56
CA LEU A 4 -8.09 -2.34 -6.08
C LEU A 4 -9.14 -1.86 -5.04
N ASN A 5 -8.72 -1.64 -3.80
CA ASN A 5 -9.56 -0.96 -2.80
C ASN A 5 -8.99 0.41 -2.54
N PHE A 6 -9.84 1.34 -2.15
CA PHE A 6 -9.46 2.68 -1.72
C PHE A 6 -9.40 2.69 -0.19
N VAL A 7 -8.49 3.49 0.38
CA VAL A 7 -8.55 3.85 1.81
C VAL A 7 -8.76 5.35 1.96
N ALA A 8 -9.41 5.74 3.05
CA ALA A 8 -9.69 7.13 3.37
C ALA A 8 -8.52 7.83 4.09
N ASP A 9 -7.80 7.12 4.95
CA ASP A 9 -6.77 7.69 5.82
C ASP A 9 -5.76 6.64 6.34
N HIS A 10 -4.78 7.10 7.14
CA HIS A 10 -3.75 6.27 7.77
C HIS A 10 -4.31 5.24 8.76
N HIS A 11 -5.42 5.52 9.45
CA HIS A 11 -6.02 4.58 10.41
C HIS A 11 -6.64 3.40 9.68
N GLU A 12 -7.30 3.64 8.55
CA GLU A 12 -7.82 2.56 7.72
C GLU A 12 -6.69 1.69 7.16
N VAL A 13 -5.57 2.29 6.74
CA VAL A 13 -4.38 1.54 6.30
C VAL A 13 -3.83 0.69 7.43
N ALA A 14 -3.59 1.26 8.60
CA ALA A 14 -3.08 0.52 9.76
C ALA A 14 -4.02 -0.63 10.15
N GLY A 15 -5.34 -0.41 10.12
CA GLY A 15 -6.34 -1.46 10.33
C GLY A 15 -6.28 -2.57 9.27
N LYS A 16 -6.03 -2.24 8.00
CA LYS A 16 -5.81 -3.25 6.95
C LYS A 16 -4.51 -4.02 7.17
N LEU A 17 -3.41 -3.34 7.52
CA LEU A 17 -2.12 -3.97 7.84
C LEU A 17 -2.23 -4.94 9.02
N LEU A 18 -2.98 -4.56 10.06
CA LEU A 18 -3.29 -5.43 11.20
C LEU A 18 -4.03 -6.71 10.76
N ASN A 19 -4.93 -6.59 9.78
CA ASN A 19 -5.66 -7.72 9.20
C ASN A 19 -4.87 -8.50 8.13
N GLY A 20 -3.56 -8.31 8.03
CA GLY A 20 -2.68 -9.06 7.12
C GLY A 20 -2.76 -8.63 5.65
N TRP A 21 -3.27 -7.43 5.38
CA TRP A 21 -3.17 -6.83 4.05
C TRP A 21 -1.80 -6.16 3.88
N PHE A 22 -1.42 -5.95 2.63
CA PHE A 22 -0.32 -5.07 2.25
C PHE A 22 -0.86 -3.95 1.35
N VAL A 23 -0.07 -2.89 1.18
CA VAL A 23 -0.43 -1.69 0.43
C VAL A 23 0.66 -1.37 -0.59
N ILE A 24 0.23 -0.99 -1.78
CA ILE A 24 1.04 -0.35 -2.80
C ILE A 24 0.62 1.12 -2.84
N LEU A 25 1.55 2.01 -2.53
CA LEU A 25 1.38 3.46 -2.61
C LEU A 25 2.06 3.98 -3.89
N PRO A 26 1.30 4.37 -4.91
CA PRO A 26 1.83 5.14 -6.04
C PRO A 26 2.34 6.52 -5.58
N TRP A 27 3.56 6.91 -5.96
CA TRP A 27 4.16 8.16 -5.48
C TRP A 27 3.37 9.41 -5.87
N GLU A 28 2.72 9.41 -7.02
CA GLU A 28 1.87 10.51 -7.49
C GLU A 28 0.54 10.66 -6.72
N ARG A 29 0.25 9.75 -5.78
CA ARG A 29 -0.98 9.76 -4.98
C ARG A 29 -0.80 10.38 -3.59
N ALA A 30 0.43 10.73 -3.22
CA ALA A 30 0.76 11.50 -2.03
C ALA A 30 1.58 12.73 -2.43
N ASP A 31 1.28 13.89 -1.86
CA ASP A 31 2.03 15.11 -2.14
C ASP A 31 3.51 14.97 -1.72
N ASP A 32 3.74 14.29 -0.60
CA ASP A 32 5.05 13.80 -0.15
C ASP A 32 4.91 12.36 0.33
N PRO A 33 5.32 11.36 -0.48
CA PRO A 33 5.24 9.95 -0.10
C PRO A 33 6.06 9.61 1.16
N GLY A 34 7.13 10.36 1.45
CA GLY A 34 7.95 10.16 2.63
C GLY A 34 7.19 10.55 3.89
N ILE A 35 6.70 11.79 3.94
CA ILE A 35 5.90 12.31 5.06
C ILE A 35 4.66 11.45 5.26
N TRP A 36 3.96 11.09 4.19
CA TRP A 36 2.79 10.21 4.27
C TRP A 36 3.14 8.85 4.90
N CYS A 37 4.27 8.25 4.54
CA CYS A 37 4.72 6.99 5.15
C CYS A 37 5.11 7.17 6.62
N GLU A 38 5.74 8.28 7.00
CA GLU A 38 6.07 8.59 8.40
C GLU A 38 4.81 8.72 9.26
N GLU A 39 3.78 9.43 8.77
CA GLU A 39 2.48 9.56 9.43
C GLU A 39 1.78 8.20 9.58
N LEU A 40 1.83 7.37 8.54
CA LEU A 40 1.31 6.00 8.63
C LEU A 40 2.04 5.18 9.69
N VAL A 41 3.37 5.23 9.71
CA VAL A 41 4.18 4.47 10.68
C VAL A 41 3.84 4.89 12.11
N ALA A 42 3.67 6.18 12.38
CA ALA A 42 3.26 6.67 13.69
C ALA A 42 1.88 6.12 14.10
N VAL A 43 0.88 6.19 13.22
CA VAL A 43 -0.47 5.64 13.48
C VAL A 43 -0.45 4.12 13.68
N ALA A 44 0.38 3.41 12.92
CA ALA A 44 0.51 1.97 13.04
C ALA A 44 1.22 1.55 14.34
N ASP A 45 2.23 2.30 14.79
CA ASP A 45 2.93 2.08 16.05
C ASP A 45 2.00 2.26 17.25
N ASP A 46 1.15 3.30 17.24
CA ASP A 46 0.09 3.52 18.24
C ASP A 46 -0.88 2.32 18.36
N LEU A 47 -1.04 1.55 17.28
CA LEU A 47 -1.88 0.35 17.20
C LEU A 47 -1.09 -0.95 17.42
N GLY A 48 0.20 -0.88 17.70
CA GLY A 48 1.07 -2.04 17.89
C GLY A 48 1.34 -2.84 16.62
N VAL A 49 1.27 -2.20 15.45
CA VAL A 49 1.50 -2.83 14.14
C VAL A 49 2.90 -2.49 13.65
N GLY A 50 3.79 -3.48 13.57
CA GLY A 50 5.11 -3.30 12.99
C GLY A 50 5.05 -3.13 11.47
N VAL A 51 5.36 -1.94 10.94
CA VAL A 51 5.27 -1.63 9.50
C VAL A 51 6.64 -1.63 8.84
N CYS A 52 6.74 -2.28 7.68
CA CYS A 52 7.84 -2.12 6.74
C CYS A 52 7.41 -1.24 5.57
N VAL A 53 8.24 -0.25 5.24
CA VAL A 53 8.06 0.67 4.11
C VAL A 53 9.21 0.43 3.12
N GLN A 54 8.88 -0.12 1.96
CA GLN A 54 9.87 -0.52 0.94
C GLN A 54 9.62 0.22 -0.38
N PRO A 55 10.42 1.25 -0.71
CA PRO A 55 10.32 1.91 -2.01
C PRO A 55 10.75 0.98 -3.14
N ILE A 56 10.01 1.00 -4.25
CA ILE A 56 10.28 0.24 -5.46
C ILE A 56 10.42 1.22 -6.63
N SER A 57 11.61 1.80 -6.76
CA SER A 57 11.87 2.95 -7.62
C SER A 57 11.54 2.72 -9.09
N ASN A 58 11.82 1.53 -9.63
CA ASN A 58 11.55 1.21 -11.04
C ASN A 58 10.05 1.26 -11.40
N HIS A 59 9.18 1.17 -10.40
CA HIS A 59 7.73 1.21 -10.56
C HIS A 59 7.10 2.51 -10.01
N SER A 60 7.91 3.42 -9.42
CA SER A 60 7.43 4.64 -8.74
C SER A 60 6.31 4.34 -7.74
N VAL A 61 6.51 3.29 -6.95
CA VAL A 61 5.59 2.88 -5.88
C VAL A 61 6.36 2.59 -4.59
N THR A 62 5.65 2.59 -3.48
CA THR A 62 6.13 2.09 -2.19
C THR A 62 5.27 0.90 -1.76
N LEU A 63 5.91 -0.23 -1.49
CA LEU A 63 5.28 -1.41 -0.90
C LEU A 63 5.31 -1.25 0.62
N ILE A 64 4.15 -1.39 1.26
CA ILE A 64 3.97 -1.22 2.69
C ILE A 64 3.28 -2.46 3.23
N TYR A 65 3.83 -3.06 4.28
CA TYR A 65 3.28 -4.29 4.86
C TYR A 65 3.56 -4.39 6.35
N ASN A 66 2.75 -5.20 7.03
CA ASN A 66 3.01 -5.59 8.41
C ASN A 66 4.14 -6.62 8.44
N MET A 67 5.15 -6.43 9.30
CA MET A 67 6.30 -7.32 9.45
C MET A 67 5.92 -8.75 9.88
N ASP A 68 4.78 -8.91 10.56
CA ASP A 68 4.24 -10.22 10.94
C ASP A 68 3.41 -10.88 9.83
N ALA A 69 3.14 -10.15 8.74
CA ALA A 69 2.33 -10.58 7.60
C ALA A 69 2.98 -10.18 6.26
N ILE A 70 4.24 -10.57 6.07
CA ILE A 70 5.01 -10.27 4.85
C ILE A 70 4.34 -10.88 3.61
N PRO A 71 4.07 -10.08 2.55
CA PRO A 71 3.52 -10.61 1.31
C PRO A 71 4.54 -11.44 0.54
N SER A 72 4.07 -12.44 -0.22
CA SER A 72 4.96 -13.16 -1.15
C SER A 72 5.38 -12.25 -2.31
N TYR A 73 6.52 -12.57 -2.93
CA TYR A 73 7.02 -11.85 -4.08
C TYR A 73 6.01 -11.82 -5.23
N GLU A 74 5.37 -12.95 -5.54
CA GLU A 74 4.36 -13.07 -6.60
C GLU A 74 3.18 -12.14 -6.33
N ARG A 75 2.72 -12.06 -5.07
CA ARG A 75 1.60 -11.19 -4.69
C ARG A 75 1.95 -9.72 -4.82
N ALA A 76 3.13 -9.32 -4.36
CA ALA A 76 3.60 -7.95 -4.51
C ALA A 76 3.72 -7.58 -5.99
N ARG A 77 4.32 -8.46 -6.80
CA ARG A 77 4.47 -8.28 -8.25
C ARG A 77 3.13 -8.15 -8.96
N ASP A 78 2.19 -9.05 -8.68
CA ASP A 78 0.87 -9.04 -9.32
C ASP A 78 0.06 -7.78 -8.93
N ALA A 79 0.20 -7.31 -7.69
CA ALA A 79 -0.42 -6.06 -7.24
C ALA A 79 0.20 -4.83 -7.94
N ILE A 80 1.52 -4.78 -8.11
CA ILE A 80 2.20 -3.72 -8.85
C ILE A 80 1.73 -3.70 -10.30
N ALA A 81 1.67 -4.85 -10.96
CA ALA A 81 1.19 -4.96 -12.35
C ALA A 81 -0.25 -4.45 -12.50
N LEU A 82 -1.11 -4.70 -11.51
CA LEU A 82 -2.48 -4.19 -11.49
C LEU A 82 -2.52 -2.65 -11.41
N ILE A 83 -1.64 -2.05 -10.60
CA ILE A 83 -1.50 -0.59 -10.48
C ILE A 83 -0.97 0.02 -11.78
N GLU A 84 0.01 -0.60 -12.42
CA GLU A 84 0.53 -0.14 -13.70
C GLU A 84 -0.52 -0.19 -14.80
N HIS A 85 -1.31 -1.27 -14.82
CA HIS A 85 -2.43 -1.39 -15.74
C HIS A 85 -3.49 -0.30 -15.52
N ASP A 86 -3.86 -0.03 -14.26
CA ASP A 86 -4.80 1.05 -13.93
C ASP A 86 -4.25 2.43 -14.33
N ARG A 87 -2.98 2.73 -14.02
CA ARG A 87 -2.31 3.97 -14.45
C ARG A 87 -2.34 4.15 -15.97
N PHE A 88 -2.21 3.06 -16.73
CA PHE A 88 -2.26 3.10 -18.19
C PHE A 88 -3.68 3.33 -18.72
N MET A 89 -4.69 2.71 -18.11
CA MET A 89 -6.08 2.77 -18.56
C MET A 89 -6.80 4.05 -18.09
N THR A 90 -6.44 4.57 -16.92
CA THR A 90 -7.16 5.63 -16.24
C THR A 90 -6.30 6.90 -16.19
N ARG A 91 -6.61 7.90 -17.04
CA ARG A 91 -5.99 9.26 -16.98
C ARG A 91 -6.48 10.12 -15.80
N ASP A 92 -7.36 9.58 -14.95
CA ASP A 92 -8.06 10.34 -13.91
C ASP A 92 -7.29 10.40 -12.58
N SER A 93 -7.16 11.60 -12.05
CA SER A 93 -6.18 12.01 -11.02
C SER A 93 -6.71 11.92 -9.58
N ARG A 94 -7.89 11.33 -9.35
CA ARG A 94 -8.49 11.33 -8.00
C ARG A 94 -8.15 10.07 -7.21
N ARG A 95 -7.50 10.32 -6.07
CA ARG A 95 -7.12 9.50 -4.90
C ARG A 95 -7.33 7.99 -5.00
N LEU A 96 -6.23 7.22 -4.96
CA LEU A 96 -6.22 5.77 -4.82
C LEU A 96 -5.05 5.32 -3.96
N LEU A 97 -5.35 4.54 -2.93
CA LEU A 97 -4.44 3.90 -2.00
C LEU A 97 -4.81 2.43 -1.98
N VAL A 98 -3.98 1.56 -2.56
CA VAL A 98 -4.47 0.25 -2.97
C VAL A 98 -3.72 -0.91 -2.36
N THR A 99 -4.54 -1.85 -1.93
CA THR A 99 -4.23 -2.97 -1.08
C THR A 99 -4.21 -4.31 -1.82
N GLY A 100 -3.35 -5.22 -1.37
CA GLY A 100 -3.41 -6.66 -1.67
C GLY A 100 -3.75 -7.45 -0.40
N TYR A 101 -4.53 -8.52 -0.57
CA TYR A 101 -4.95 -9.41 0.52
C TYR A 101 -4.05 -10.65 0.59
N ARG A 102 -3.63 -11.04 1.79
CA ARG A 102 -3.12 -12.39 2.04
C ARG A 102 -4.30 -13.36 2.03
N ALA A 103 -4.44 -14.19 0.99
CA ALA A 103 -5.26 -15.39 1.11
C ALA A 103 -4.52 -16.35 2.04
N SER A 104 -5.14 -16.66 3.18
CA SER A 104 -4.80 -17.79 4.04
C SER A 104 -4.52 -19.06 3.25
#